data_AF-V4H1Z2-F1
#
_entry.id   AF-V4H1Z2-F1
#
_cell.length_a   1.000
_cell.length_b   1.000
_cell.length_c   1.000
_cell.angle_alpha   90.00
_cell.angle_beta   90.00
_cell.angle_gamma   90.00
#
_symmetry.space_group_name_H-M   'P 1'
#
loop_
_entity.id
_entity.type
_entity.pdbx_description
1 polymer ?
#
loop_
_entity_poly.entity_id
_entity_poly.type
_entity_poly.pdbx_seq_one_letter_code
_entity_poly.pdbx_strand_id
1 'polypeptide(L)'
;MTIAEFNYIESMLWFAMALTLIINLLLKGHKDAYFTVSIIASLAFIAFGISDIIEASTGAWWRPFSLLALKAVCVVSFIGCFVKYRKIKSAIHTDQ
;
A
#
# COMPACT_ATOMS: atom_id res chain seq x y z
N MET A 1 0.49 18.94 -17.33
CA MET A 1 0.31 18.24 -16.04
C MET A 1 1.39 18.72 -15.10
N THR A 2 1.02 19.32 -13.98
CA THR A 2 1.95 19.77 -12.94
C THR A 2 2.36 18.60 -12.04
N ILE A 3 3.42 18.77 -11.24
CA ILE A 3 3.85 17.77 -10.25
C ILE A 3 2.72 17.47 -9.25
N ALA A 4 1.96 18.49 -8.86
CA ALA A 4 0.83 18.31 -7.93
C ALA A 4 -0.31 17.50 -8.55
N GLU A 5 -0.69 17.78 -9.81
CA GLU A 5 -1.72 17.00 -10.53
C GLU A 5 -1.33 15.53 -10.67
N PHE A 6 -0.05 15.27 -10.97
CA PHE A 6 0.49 13.91 -11.04
C PHE A 6 0.38 13.18 -9.69
N ASN A 7 0.80 13.83 -8.60
CA ASN A 7 0.73 13.24 -7.26
C ASN A 7 -0.72 12.99 -6.79
N TYR A 8 -1.70 13.80 -7.20
CA TYR A 8 -3.12 13.50 -6.94
C TYR A 8 -3.60 12.25 -7.68
N ILE A 9 -3.18 12.08 -8.93
CA ILE A 9 -3.52 10.88 -9.72
C ILE A 9 -2.88 9.64 -9.09
N GLU A 10 -1.62 9.72 -8.66
CA GLU A 10 -0.95 8.63 -7.94
C GLU A 10 -1.68 8.31 -6.63
N SER A 11 -2.06 9.32 -5.85
CA SER A 11 -2.87 9.14 -4.64
C SER A 11 -4.16 8.37 -4.89
N MET A 12 -4.90 8.70 -5.95
CA MET A 12 -6.11 7.97 -6.34
C MET A 12 -5.82 6.51 -6.67
N LEU A 13 -4.71 6.23 -7.37
CA LEU A 13 -4.27 4.88 -7.67
C LEU A 13 -3.96 4.08 -6.39
N TRP A 14 -3.24 4.67 -5.44
CA TRP A 14 -2.93 4.02 -4.16
C TRP A 14 -4.20 3.70 -3.36
N PHE A 15 -5.16 4.62 -3.31
CA PHE A 15 -6.45 4.36 -2.65
C PHE A 15 -7.28 3.31 -3.38
N ALA A 16 -7.28 3.28 -4.72
CA ALA A 16 -7.96 2.24 -5.48
C ALA A 16 -7.40 0.85 -5.15
N MET A 17 -6.07 0.71 -5.08
CA MET A 17 -5.44 -0.55 -4.66
C MET A 17 -5.80 -0.93 -3.23
N ALA A 18 -5.77 0.01 -2.27
CA ALA A 18 -6.21 -0.26 -0.91
C ALA A 18 -7.68 -0.73 -0.87
N LEU A 19 -8.56 -0.08 -1.63
CA LEU A 19 -9.97 -0.42 -1.68
C LEU A 19 -10.19 -1.85 -2.22
N THR A 20 -9.49 -2.25 -3.28
CA THR A 20 -9.61 -3.61 -3.81
C THR A 20 -9.18 -4.67 -2.79
N LEU A 21 -8.12 -4.41 -2.02
CA LEU A 21 -7.67 -5.30 -0.95
C LEU A 21 -8.66 -5.36 0.22
N ILE A 22 -9.24 -4.22 0.62
CA ILE A 22 -10.29 -4.15 1.65
C ILE A 22 -11.53 -4.92 1.20
N ILE A 23 -11.98 -4.74 -0.04
CA ILE A 23 -13.10 -5.51 -0.59
C ILE A 23 -12.78 -7.01 -0.55
N ASN A 24 -11.56 -7.42 -0.93
CA ASN A 24 -11.15 -8.82 -0.86
C ASN A 24 -11.19 -9.38 0.57
N LEU A 25 -10.71 -8.60 1.54
CA LEU A 25 -10.77 -8.93 2.97
C LEU A 25 -12.20 -9.15 3.45
N LEU A 26 -13.13 -8.26 3.07
CA LEU A 26 -14.53 -8.35 3.45
C LEU A 26 -15.23 -9.56 2.80
N LEU A 27 -14.89 -9.88 1.55
CA LEU A 27 -15.49 -11.00 0.82
C LEU A 27 -14.99 -12.37 1.29
N LYS A 28 -13.70 -12.51 1.62
CA LYS A 28 -13.10 -13.80 1.99
C LYS A 28 -12.98 -14.02 3.49
N GLY A 29 -12.94 -12.96 4.28
CA GLY A 29 -12.82 -13.00 5.73
C GLY A 29 -11.49 -13.55 6.25
N HIS A 30 -11.44 -13.80 7.56
CA HIS A 30 -10.22 -14.15 8.31
C HIS A 30 -9.57 -15.50 7.94
N LYS A 31 -10.26 -16.35 7.17
CA LYS A 31 -9.77 -17.68 6.81
C LYS A 31 -8.84 -17.66 5.59
N ASP A 32 -8.78 -16.55 4.85
CA ASP A 32 -7.90 -16.43 3.69
C ASP A 32 -6.43 -16.33 4.12
N ALA A 33 -5.56 -17.12 3.48
CA ALA A 33 -4.14 -17.17 3.80
C ALA A 33 -3.43 -15.81 3.63
N TYR A 34 -4.00 -14.91 2.80
CA TYR A 34 -3.48 -13.57 2.57
C TYR A 34 -4.08 -12.51 3.49
N PHE A 35 -4.97 -12.86 4.43
CA PHE A 35 -5.68 -11.91 5.27
C PHE A 35 -4.76 -10.87 5.94
N THR A 36 -3.74 -11.32 6.66
CA THR A 36 -2.80 -10.40 7.33
C THR A 36 -2.01 -9.55 6.32
N VAL A 37 -1.63 -10.13 5.17
CA VAL A 37 -0.88 -9.41 4.12
C VAL A 37 -1.76 -8.31 3.52
N SER A 38 -3.01 -8.63 3.22
CA SER A 38 -3.97 -7.68 2.65
C SER A 38 -4.28 -6.54 3.62
N ILE A 39 -4.39 -6.78 4.93
CA ILE A 39 -4.58 -5.69 5.92
C ILE A 39 -3.38 -4.74 5.91
N ILE A 40 -2.17 -5.28 6.08
CA ILE A 40 -0.95 -4.47 6.18
C ILE A 40 -0.73 -3.69 4.87
N ALA A 41 -0.91 -4.36 3.71
CA ALA A 41 -0.79 -3.72 2.41
C ALA A 41 -1.84 -2.62 2.20
N SER A 42 -3.10 -2.84 2.60
CA SER A 42 -4.15 -1.82 2.49
C SER A 42 -3.82 -0.56 3.31
N LEU A 43 -3.38 -0.75 4.55
CA LEU A 43 -2.98 0.35 5.42
C LEU A 43 -1.76 1.11 4.86
N ALA A 44 -0.77 0.38 4.33
CA ALA A 44 0.40 0.99 3.70
C ALA A 44 0.04 1.77 2.43
N PHE A 45 -0.87 1.25 1.59
CA PHE A 45 -1.35 1.97 0.41
C PHE A 45 -2.13 3.24 0.76
N ILE A 46 -3.00 3.19 1.77
CA ILE A 46 -3.69 4.39 2.28
C ILE A 46 -2.68 5.41 2.78
N ALA A 47 -1.72 5.00 3.61
CA ALA A 47 -0.70 5.87 4.15
C ALA A 47 0.18 6.51 3.06
N PHE A 48 0.54 5.74 2.04
CA PHE A 48 1.31 6.23 0.90
C PHE A 48 0.49 7.22 0.04
N GLY A 49 -0.79 6.92 -0.22
CA GLY A 49 -1.69 7.85 -0.92
C GLY A 49 -1.88 9.17 -0.18
N ILE A 50 -1.99 9.14 1.16
CA ILE A 50 -2.01 10.36 1.99
C ILE A 50 -0.69 11.12 1.84
N SER A 51 0.45 10.42 1.80
CA SER A 51 1.75 11.05 1.64
C SER A 51 1.87 11.83 0.32
N ASP A 52 1.25 11.33 -0.76
CA ASP A 52 1.26 12.00 -2.07
C ASP A 52 0.34 13.23 -2.11
N ILE A 53 -0.77 13.22 -1.35
CA ILE A 53 -1.61 14.43 -1.17
C ILE A 53 -0.83 15.52 -0.45
N ILE A 54 -0.08 15.15 0.59
CA ILE A 54 0.78 16.09 1.33
C ILE A 54 1.88 16.60 0.40
N GLU A 55 2.47 15.74 -0.42
CA GLU A 55 3.48 16.14 -1.42
C GLU A 55 2.91 17.11 -2.45
N ALA A 56 1.72 16.85 -2.98
CA ALA A 56 1.03 17.75 -3.91
C ALA A 56 0.77 19.13 -3.29
N SER A 57 0.46 19.18 -1.99
CA SER A 57 0.15 20.41 -1.25
C SER A 57 1.39 21.20 -0.84
N THR A 58 2.51 20.51 -0.59
CA THR A 58 3.77 21.10 -0.10
C THR A 58 4.78 21.38 -1.22
N GLY A 59 4.63 20.72 -2.38
CA GLY A 59 5.58 20.75 -3.47
C GLY A 59 6.90 20.04 -3.17
N ALA A 60 7.00 19.30 -2.06
CA ALA A 60 8.23 18.66 -1.61
C ALA A 60 7.97 17.27 -1.00
N TRP A 61 8.56 16.25 -1.61
CA TRP A 61 8.43 14.84 -1.20
C TRP A 61 9.05 14.48 0.17
N TRP A 62 9.83 15.40 0.75
CA TRP A 62 10.62 15.19 1.98
C TRP A 62 10.29 16.18 3.10
N ARG A 63 9.41 17.16 2.88
CA ARG A 63 9.03 18.17 3.89
C ARG A 63 7.57 18.02 4.29
N PRO A 64 7.27 17.91 5.60
CA PRO A 64 8.19 17.73 6.72
C PRO A 64 8.97 16.41 6.64
N PHE A 65 10.12 16.29 7.32
CA PHE A 65 10.96 15.07 7.30
C PHE A 65 10.21 13.79 7.70
N SER A 66 9.12 13.92 8.47
CA SER A 66 8.22 12.82 8.79
C SER A 66 7.57 12.19 7.55
N LEU A 67 7.39 12.95 6.46
CA LEU A 67 6.86 12.46 5.19
C LEU A 67 7.80 11.45 4.54
N LEU A 68 9.11 11.72 4.59
CA LEU A 68 10.13 10.79 4.12
C LEU A 68 10.11 9.49 4.93
N ALA A 69 10.03 9.60 6.26
CA ALA A 69 9.93 8.43 7.13
C ALA A 69 8.67 7.61 6.86
N LEU A 70 7.53 8.27 6.63
CA LEU A 70 6.27 7.61 6.26
C LEU A 70 6.41 6.83 4.96
N LYS A 71 6.95 7.45 3.91
CA LYS A 71 7.19 6.79 2.61
C LYS A 71 8.14 5.60 2.77
N ALA A 72 9.21 5.74 3.54
CA ALA A 72 10.15 4.65 3.82
C ALA A 72 9.46 3.47 4.54
N VAL A 73 8.65 3.73 5.56
CA VAL A 73 7.88 2.69 6.27
C VAL A 73 6.89 1.99 5.34
N CYS A 74 6.22 2.74 4.46
CA CYS A 74 5.31 2.16 3.47
C CYS A 74 6.05 1.25 2.48
N VAL A 75 7.19 1.69 1.94
CA VAL A 75 8.02 0.89 1.03
C VAL A 75 8.50 -0.40 1.69
N VAL A 76 9.00 -0.32 2.93
CA VAL A 76 9.40 -1.51 3.71
C VAL A 76 8.21 -2.45 3.92
N SER A 77 7.02 -1.91 4.23
CA SER A 77 5.80 -2.70 4.38
C SER A 77 5.41 -3.39 3.07
N PHE A 78 5.49 -2.72 1.92
CA PHE A 78 5.21 -3.33 0.61
C PHE A 78 6.19 -4.47 0.30
N ILE A 79 7.48 -4.29 0.55
CA ILE A 79 8.49 -5.34 0.38
C ILE A 79 8.18 -6.53 1.30
N GLY A 80 7.89 -6.27 2.58
CA GLY A 80 7.52 -7.31 3.54
C GLY A 80 6.26 -8.09 3.11
N CYS A 81 5.22 -7.39 2.66
CA CYS A 81 4.00 -7.98 2.12
C CYS A 81 4.29 -8.82 0.86
N PHE A 82 5.12 -8.34 -0.06
CA PHE A 82 5.48 -9.07 -1.28
C PHE A 82 6.25 -10.35 -0.98
N VAL A 83 7.23 -10.30 -0.07
CA VAL A 83 7.97 -11.49 0.37
C VAL A 83 7.03 -12.50 1.02
N LYS A 84 6.13 -12.06 1.91
CA LYS A 84 5.16 -12.93 2.56
C LYS A 84 4.15 -13.53 1.57
N TYR A 85 3.67 -12.74 0.60
CA TYR A 85 2.83 -13.21 -0.50
C TYR A 85 3.51 -14.34 -1.29
N ARG A 86 4.78 -14.16 -1.69
CA ARG A 86 5.53 -15.19 -2.41
C ARG A 86 5.68 -16.48 -1.60
N LYS A 87 5.92 -16.37 -0.29
CA LYS A 87 6.01 -17.53 0.60
C LYS A 87 4.69 -18.29 0.69
N ILE A 88 3.57 -17.58 0.90
CA ILE A 88 2.22 -18.18 0.92
C ILE A 88 1.91 -18.87 -0.41
N LYS A 89 2.17 -18.19 -1.53
CA LYS A 89 1.94 -18.72 -2.87
C LYS A 89 2.76 -20.00 -3.14
N SER A 90 4.02 -20.02 -2.71
CA SER A 90 4.88 -21.20 -2.85
C SER A 90 4.41 -22.38 -2.00
N ALA A 91 3.93 -22.12 -0.78
CA ALA A 91 3.40 -23.17 0.10
C ALA A 91 2.15 -23.81 -0.53
N ILE A 92 1.19 -23.00 -0.98
CA ILE A 92 -0.04 -23.48 -1.62
C ILE A 92 0.26 -24.31 -2.88
N HIS A 93 1.28 -23.93 -3.67
CA HIS A 93 1.65 -24.68 -4.87
C HIS A 93 2.35 -26.01 -4.59
N THR A 94 2.96 -26.17 -3.41
CA THR A 94 3.65 -27.43 -3.03
C THR A 94 2.67 -28.46 -2.46
N ASP A 95 1.51 -28.01 -1.97
CA ASP A 95 0.45 -28.86 -1.41
C ASP A 95 -0.58 -29.36 -2.46
N GLN A 96 -0.45 -28.97 -3.74
CA GLN A 96 -1.25 -29.48 -4.88
C GLN A 96 -0.50 -30.57 -5.65
#